data_AF-A0A534AZR2-F1
#
_entry.id   AF-A0A534AZR2-F1
#
_cell.length_a   1.000
_cell.length_b   1.000
_cell.length_c   1.000
_cell.angle_alpha   90.00
_cell.angle_beta   90.00
_cell.angle_gamma   90.00
#
_symmetry.space_group_name_H-M   'P 1'
#
loop_
_entity.id
_entity.type
_entity.pdbx_description
1 polymer ?
#
loop_
_entity_poly.entity_id
_entity_poly.type
_entity_poly.pdbx_seq_one_letter_code
_entity_poly.pdbx_strand_id
1 'polypeptide(L)' 'MRDLTAARSPPLIVASAAVRALPPATRYVLRGDPKVRSAAQAALGFPVPEIPCRAGGGGERAALWLGPDEWLLIAPAR' A
#
# COMPACT_ATOMS: atom_id res chain seq x y z
N MET A 1 10.39 -24.67 7.41
CA MET A 1 9.85 -23.30 7.26
C MET A 1 8.36 -23.47 6.98
N ARG A 2 7.47 -22.97 7.84
CA ARG A 2 6.02 -23.13 7.62
C ARG A 2 5.63 -22.31 6.40
N ASP A 3 4.93 -22.93 5.46
CA ASP A 3 4.33 -22.24 4.34
C ASP A 3 3.25 -21.28 4.89
N LEU A 4 3.57 -19.98 4.87
CA LEU A 4 2.65 -18.91 5.27
C LEU A 4 1.81 -18.42 4.09
N THR A 5 1.87 -19.10 2.94
CA THR A 5 1.02 -18.84 1.78
C THR A 5 -0.36 -19.44 2.04
N ALA A 6 -1.03 -19.01 3.12
CA ALA A 6 -2.47 -19.15 3.18
C ALA A 6 -3.00 -18.31 2.00
N ALA A 7 -3.47 -18.98 0.95
CA ALA A 7 -4.19 -18.32 -0.12
C ALA A 7 -5.29 -17.51 0.55
N ARG A 8 -5.19 -16.18 0.49
CA ARG A 8 -6.22 -15.31 1.04
C ARG A 8 -7.47 -15.59 0.22
N SER A 9 -8.42 -16.33 0.79
CA SER A 9 -9.75 -16.43 0.19
C SER A 9 -10.30 -15.03 0.07
N PRO A 10 -10.64 -14.56 -1.14
CA PRO A 10 -11.26 -13.25 -1.27
C PRO A 10 -12.57 -13.26 -0.48
N PRO A 11 -12.88 -12.21 0.28
CA PRO A 11 -14.18 -12.11 0.91
C PRO A 11 -15.26 -12.15 -0.18
N LEU A 12 -16.32 -12.91 0.04
CA LEU A 12 -17.52 -12.86 -0.78
C LEU A 12 -18.20 -11.51 -0.53
N ILE A 13 -17.84 -10.50 -1.31
CA ILE A 13 -18.52 -9.20 -1.31
C ILE A 13 -19.58 -9.26 -2.39
N VAL A 14 -20.86 -9.29 -1.99
CA VAL A 14 -21.95 -9.08 -2.94
C VAL A 14 -21.85 -7.64 -3.43
N ALA A 15 -21.56 -7.46 -4.71
CA ALA A 15 -21.49 -6.14 -5.30
C ALA A 15 -22.85 -5.45 -5.21
N SER A 16 -22.84 -4.17 -4.87
CA SER A 16 -24.02 -3.30 -4.87
C SER A 16 -23.71 -2.03 -5.67
N ALA A 17 -24.71 -1.16 -5.82
CA ALA A 17 -24.48 0.16 -6.41
C ALA A 17 -23.47 1.02 -5.59
N ALA A 18 -23.28 0.71 -4.30
CA ALA A 18 -22.41 1.47 -3.40
C ALA A 18 -21.04 0.82 -3.14
N VAL A 19 -20.93 -0.50 -3.28
CA VAL A 19 -19.71 -1.25 -2.92
C VAL A 19 -19.36 -2.22 -4.03
N ARG A 20 -18.11 -2.15 -4.50
CA ARG A 20 -17.53 -3.10 -5.45
C ARG A 20 -16.13 -3.51 -5.00
N ALA A 21 -15.77 -4.76 -5.27
CA ALA A 21 -14.39 -5.19 -5.13
C ALA A 21 -13.50 -4.47 -6.16
N LEU A 22 -12.34 -3.99 -5.70
CA LEU A 22 -11.28 -3.57 -6.62
C LEU A 22 -10.51 -4.80 -7.12
N PRO A 23 -9.88 -4.72 -8.31
CA PRO A 23 -8.96 -5.75 -8.77
C PRO A 23 -7.86 -6.03 -7.73
N PRO A 24 -7.20 -7.19 -7.80
CA PRO A 24 -6.02 -7.46 -6.99
C PRO A 24 -5.00 -6.31 -7.11
N ALA A 25 -4.37 -6.00 -6.00
CA ALA A 25 -3.34 -4.96 -5.93
C ALA A 25 -2.11 -5.53 -5.22
N THR A 26 -0.95 -5.15 -5.72
CA THR A 26 0.33 -5.44 -5.07
C THR A 26 0.44 -4.58 -3.82
N ARG A 27 0.92 -5.17 -2.71
CA ARG A 27 1.03 -4.51 -1.41
C ARG A 27 2.41 -4.78 -0.81
N TYR A 28 3.12 -3.71 -0.44
CA TYR A 28 4.39 -3.79 0.27
C TYR A 28 4.31 -2.99 1.56
N VAL A 29 4.94 -3.48 2.62
CA VAL A 29 5.17 -2.69 3.83
C VAL A 29 6.57 -2.08 3.72
N LEU A 30 6.64 -0.76 3.73
CA LEU A 30 7.89 -0.02 3.84
C LEU A 30 8.09 0.35 5.30
N ARG A 31 9.22 -0.07 5.88
CA ARG A 31 9.65 0.30 7.23
C ARG A 31 10.95 1.09 7.16
N GLY A 32 11.10 2.09 8.00
CA GLY A 32 12.36 2.77 8.19
C GLY A 32 12.23 4.20 8.67
N ASP A 33 13.39 4.78 8.97
CA ASP A 33 13.51 6.17 9.42
C ASP A 33 13.22 7.18 8.30
N PRO A 34 13.29 8.50 8.57
CA PRO A 34 13.06 9.53 7.55
C PRO A 34 14.00 9.46 6.34
N LYS A 35 15.21 8.90 6.45
CA LYS A 35 16.13 8.73 5.32
C LYS A 35 15.62 7.64 4.38
N VAL A 36 15.13 6.53 4.93
CA VAL A 36 14.48 5.46 4.14
C VAL A 36 13.25 6.00 3.42
N ARG A 37 12.41 6.78 4.10
CA ARG A 37 11.24 7.44 3.48
C ARG A 37 11.65 8.33 2.30
N SER A 38 12.67 9.17 2.48
CA SER A 38 13.16 10.07 1.43
C SER A 38 13.71 9.32 0.21
N ALA A 39 14.50 8.27 0.45
CA ALA A 39 15.01 7.40 -0.61
C ALA A 39 13.87 6.68 -1.36
N ALA A 40 12.86 6.18 -0.64
CA ALA A 40 11.68 5.57 -1.23
C ALA A 40 10.88 6.57 -2.08
N GLN A 41 10.67 7.80 -1.59
CA GLN A 41 10.02 8.87 -2.35
C GLN A 41 10.75 9.15 -3.68
N ALA A 42 12.08 9.25 -3.65
CA ALA A 42 12.87 9.45 -4.85
C ALA A 42 12.73 8.28 -5.84
N ALA A 43 12.76 7.03 -5.34
CA ALA A 43 12.62 5.83 -6.19
C ALA A 43 11.20 5.65 -6.76
N LEU A 44 10.17 6.01 -5.99
CA LEU A 44 8.76 5.88 -6.38
C LEU A 44 8.34 6.98 -7.38
N GLY A 45 8.97 8.16 -7.29
CA GLY A 45 8.65 9.31 -8.13
C GLY A 45 7.35 10.03 -7.71
N PHE A 46 6.84 9.80 -6.50
CA PHE A 46 5.69 10.49 -5.94
C PHE A 46 5.84 10.65 -4.41
N PRO A 47 5.13 11.60 -3.78
CA PRO A 47 5.30 11.90 -2.36
C PRO A 47 5.02 10.71 -1.44
N VAL A 48 5.87 10.49 -0.43
CA VAL A 48 5.61 9.54 0.67
C VAL A 48 5.30 10.35 1.94
N PRO A 49 4.09 10.19 2.51
CA PRO A 49 3.58 11.12 3.53
C PRO A 49 4.35 11.03 4.85
N GLU A 50 4.67 12.18 5.45
CA GLU A 50 5.24 12.27 6.81
C GLU A 50 4.20 12.61 7.87
N ILE A 51 3.08 13.21 7.46
CA ILE A 51 2.00 13.63 8.35
C ILE A 51 1.08 12.43 8.62
N PRO A 52 0.69 12.18 9.89
CA PRO A 52 -0.25 11.12 10.24
C PRO A 52 -1.53 11.15 9.40
N CYS A 53 -2.04 9.96 9.07
CA CYS A 53 -3.30 9.79 8.32
C CYS A 53 -3.32 10.55 6.98
N ARG A 54 -2.18 10.63 6.29
CA ARG A 54 -2.09 11.10 4.91
C ARG A 54 -1.68 9.98 3.97
N ALA A 55 -2.00 10.18 2.70
CA ALA A 55 -1.56 9.34 1.60
C ALA A 55 -0.91 10.23 0.53
N GLY A 56 0.08 9.69 -0.16
CA GLY A 56 0.63 10.26 -1.38
C GLY A 56 0.51 9.26 -2.52
N GLY A 57 0.55 9.70 -3.77
CA GLY A 57 0.38 8.79 -4.91
C GLY A 57 0.79 9.39 -6.24
N GLY A 58 0.93 8.51 -7.23
CA GLY A 58 1.30 8.83 -8.60
C GLY A 58 0.79 7.75 -9.56
N GLY A 59 -0.22 8.11 -10.38
CA GLY A 59 -0.95 7.15 -11.21
C GLY A 59 -1.75 6.16 -10.35
N GLU A 60 -1.61 4.86 -10.62
CA GLU A 60 -2.29 3.79 -9.87
C GLU A 60 -1.53 3.32 -8.62
N ARG A 61 -0.52 4.10 -8.18
CA ARG A 61 0.33 3.77 -7.04
C ARG A 61 0.10 4.74 -5.91
N ALA A 62 0.13 4.24 -4.68
CA ALA A 62 -0.06 5.05 -3.48
C ALA A 62 0.84 4.59 -2.33
N ALA A 63 1.18 5.51 -1.45
CA ALA A 63 1.80 5.28 -0.14
C ALA A 63 0.87 5.81 0.95
N LEU A 64 0.48 4.95 1.89
CA LEU A 64 -0.42 5.26 3.00
C LEU A 64 0.37 5.25 4.31
N TRP A 65 0.24 6.32 5.09
CA TRP A 65 0.85 6.40 6.41
C TRP A 65 0.21 5.39 7.37
N LEU A 66 1.04 4.61 8.06
CA LEU A 66 0.61 3.72 9.14
C LEU A 66 1.27 4.09 10.49
N GLY A 67 2.48 4.65 10.43
CA GLY A 67 3.26 5.07 11.59
C GLY A 67 4.41 6.00 11.20
N PRO A 68 5.12 6.58 12.19
CA PRO A 68 6.26 7.46 11.94
C PRO A 68 7.41 6.77 11.18
N ASP A 69 7.48 5.43 11.23
CA ASP A 69 8.47 4.58 10.58
C ASP A 69 7.84 3.52 9.64
N GLU A 70 6.55 3.64 9.30
CA GLU A 70 5.82 2.59 8.57
C GLU A 70 4.78 3.13 7.57
N TRP A 71 4.81 2.56 6.36
CA TRP A 71 3.89 2.87 5.27
C TRP A 71 3.43 1.61 4.54
N LEU A 72 2.17 1.61 4.09
CA LEU A 72 1.66 0.65 3.13
C LEU A 72 1.80 1.22 1.72
N LEU A 73 2.53 0.54 0.86
CA LEU A 73 2.59 0.83 -0.57
C LEU A 73 1.58 -0.04 -1.32
N ILE A 74 0.79 0.59 -2.19
CA ILE A 74 -0.18 -0.08 -3.06
C ILE A 74 0.19 0.21 -4.52
N ALA A 75 0.14 -0.82 -5.36
CA ALA A 75 0.36 -0.72 -6.80
C ALA A 75 -0.57 -1.70 -7.55
N PRO A 76 -0.71 -1.59 -8.88
CA PRO A 76 -1.39 -2.61 -9.68
C PRO A 76 -0.85 -4.02 -9.43
N ALA A 77 -1.69 -5.03 -9.65
CA ALA A 77 -1.23 -6.41 -9.62
C ALA A 77 -0.13 -6.63 -10.67
N ARG A 78 0.85 -7.47 -10.31
CA ARG A 78 1.89 -7.95 -11.24
C ARG A 78 1.43 -9.22 -11.93
#